data_AF-A0A259D397-F1
#
_entry.id   AF-A0A259D397-F1
#
_cell.length_a   1.000
_cell.length_b   1.000
_cell.length_c   1.000
_cell.angle_alpha   90.00
_cell.angle_beta   90.00
_cell.angle_gamma   90.00
#
_symmetry.space_group_name_H-M   'P 1'
#
loop_
_entity.id
_entity.type
_entity.pdbx_description
1 polymer ?
#
loop_
_entity_poly.entity_id
_entity_poly.type
_entity_poly.pdbx_seq_one_letter_code
_entity_poly.pdbx_strand_id
1 'polypeptide(L)' 'MLENLTDRLSRVVKTMRGQARLTEENTAEMLREIRLALLEADVALPVVKSLLEQIKFKALGEEVVGSLSPGQAL' A
#
# COMPACT_ATOMS: atom_id res chain seq x y z
N MET A 1 12.65 15.58 -10.41
CA MET A 1 11.50 15.53 -9.48
C MET A 1 10.64 14.30 -9.74
N LEU A 2 10.12 14.11 -10.95
CA LEU A 2 9.31 12.91 -11.29
C LEU A 2 10.09 11.59 -11.11
N GLU A 3 11.37 11.56 -11.49
CA GLU A 3 12.22 10.37 -11.39
C GLU A 3 12.41 9.88 -9.94
N ASN A 4 12.52 10.79 -8.97
CA ASN A 4 12.65 10.42 -7.55
C ASN A 4 11.37 9.77 -7.01
N LEU A 5 10.21 10.28 -7.44
CA LEU A 5 8.91 9.70 -7.11
C LEU A 5 8.76 8.31 -7.74
N THR A 6 9.13 8.17 -9.02
CA THR A 6 9.11 6.89 -9.73
C THR A 6 9.98 5.85 -9.05
N ASP A 7 11.19 6.22 -8.60
CA ASP A 7 12.10 5.32 -7.90
C ASP A 7 11.57 4.89 -6.54
N ARG A 8 11.00 5.81 -5.76
CA ARG A 8 10.40 5.49 -4.45
C ARG A 8 9.20 4.57 -4.60
N LEU A 9 8.27 4.87 -5.51
CA LEU A 9 7.10 4.03 -5.76
C LEU A 9 7.50 2.64 -6.26
N SER A 10 8.50 2.55 -7.14
CA SER A 10 9.00 1.27 -7.65
C SER A 10 9.58 0.39 -6.54
N ARG A 11 10.30 0.98 -5.58
CA ARG A 11 10.80 0.25 -4.40
C ARG A 11 9.66 -0.25 -3.52
N VAL A 12 8.67 0.60 -3.23
CA VAL A 12 7.49 0.23 -2.43
C VAL A 12 6.74 -0.95 -3.06
N VAL A 13 6.47 -0.88 -4.37
CA VAL A 13 5.79 -1.96 -5.11
C VAL A 13 6.61 -3.25 -5.10
N LYS A 14 7.94 -3.17 -5.23
CA LYS A 14 8.83 -4.33 -5.20
C LYS A 14 8.85 -4.99 -3.81
N THR A 15 8.90 -4.19 -2.74
CA THR A 15 8.79 -4.69 -1.37
C THR A 15 7.44 -5.38 -1.14
N MET A 16 6.36 -4.74 -1.56
CA MET A 16 5.00 -5.28 -1.42
C MET A 16 4.83 -6.63 -2.15
N ARG A 17 5.31 -6.74 -3.39
CA ARG A 17 5.29 -8.02 -4.15
C ARG A 17 6.19 -9.11 -3.56
N GLY A 18 7.22 -8.73 -2.80
CA GLY A 18 8.14 -9.65 -2.13
C GLY A 18 7.60 -10.21 -0.81
N GLN A 19 6.50 -9.68 -0.28
CA GLN A 19 5.86 -10.20 0.93
C GLN A 19 4.80 -11.25 0.55
N ALA A 20 4.89 -12.42 1.17
CA ALA A 20 4.04 -13.58 0.88
C ALA A 20 2.57 -13.38 1.33
N ARG A 21 2.30 -12.41 2.21
CA ARG A 21 0.97 -12.04 2.72
C ARG A 21 1.00 -10.58 3.15
N LEU A 22 -0.06 -9.83 2.87
CA LEU A 22 -0.22 -8.52 3.48
C LEU A 22 -0.72 -8.75 4.92
N THR A 23 -0.26 -7.93 5.84
CA THR A 23 -0.67 -7.93 7.23
C THR A 23 -1.12 -6.52 7.55
N GLU A 24 -1.93 -6.35 8.58
CA GLU A 24 -2.34 -5.00 8.98
C GLU A 24 -1.13 -4.11 9.30
N GLU A 25 -0.10 -4.69 9.90
CA GLU A 25 1.15 -4.00 10.27
C GLU A 25 1.96 -3.56 9.04
N ASN A 26 2.24 -4.46 8.09
CA ASN A 26 2.99 -4.10 6.89
C ASN A 26 2.22 -3.14 5.97
N THR A 27 0.88 -3.23 5.97
CA THR A 27 0.01 -2.36 5.18
C THR A 27 0.00 -0.96 5.75
N ALA A 28 -0.06 -0.83 7.09
CA ALA A 28 0.01 0.45 7.77
C ALA A 28 1.37 1.15 7.55
N GLU A 29 2.47 0.40 7.63
CA GLU A 29 3.81 0.90 7.34
C GLU A 29 3.93 1.39 5.89
N MET A 30 3.45 0.60 4.92
CA MET A 30 3.46 0.96 3.50
C MET A 30 2.63 2.22 3.21
N LEU A 31 1.42 2.32 3.76
CA LEU A 31 0.56 3.50 3.59
C LEU A 31 1.22 4.77 4.14
N ARG A 32 2.02 4.65 5.20
CA ARG A 32 2.78 5.76 5.77
C ARG A 32 3.88 6.23 4.82
N GLU A 33 4.64 5.32 4.24
CA GLU A 33 5.69 5.63 3.25
C GLU A 33 5.11 6.30 1.99
N ILE A 34 4.00 5.77 1.46
CA ILE A 34 3.29 6.36 0.32
C ILE A 34 2.84 7.79 0.65
N ARG A 35 2.27 8.01 1.84
CA ARG A 35 1.85 9.34 2.28
C ARG A 35 3.02 10.33 2.28
N LEU A 36 4.17 9.94 2.81
CA LEU A 36 5.36 10.80 2.86
C LEU A 36 5.84 11.15 1.45
N ALA A 37 5.96 10.15 0.57
CA ALA A 37 6.41 10.36 -0.81
C ALA A 37 5.47 11.29 -1.60
N LEU A 38 4.15 11.20 -1.38
CA LEU A 38 3.19 12.08 -2.04
C LEU A 38 3.27 13.52 -1.51
N LEU A 39 3.47 13.71 -0.21
CA LEU A 39 3.63 15.04 0.37
C LEU A 39 4.96 15.69 -0.05
N GLU A 40 6.05 14.92 -0.13
CA GLU A 40 7.34 15.38 -0.67
C GLU A 40 7.25 15.80 -2.14
N ALA A 41 6.29 15.26 -2.89
CA ALA A 41 6.06 15.57 -4.30
C ALA A 41 5.05 16.72 -4.51
N ASP A 42 4.78 17.54 -3.48
CA ASP A 42 3.82 18.65 -3.50
C ASP A 42 2.39 18.26 -3.92
N VAL A 43 1.97 17.02 -3.63
CA VAL A 43 0.60 16.57 -3.91
C VAL A 43 -0.35 17.15 -2.86
N ALA A 44 -1.46 17.72 -3.33
CA ALA A 44 -2.47 18.33 -2.47
C ALA A 44 -3.04 17.31 -1.46
N LEU A 45 -3.15 17.73 -0.20
CA LEU A 45 -3.62 16.88 0.90
C LEU A 45 -4.96 16.14 0.64
N PRO A 46 -5.98 16.75 -0.01
CA PRO A 46 -7.21 16.02 -0.34
C PRO A 46 -6.98 14.83 -1.28
N VAL A 47 -6.07 14.98 -2.24
CA VAL A 47 -5.72 13.93 -3.22
C VAL A 47 -4.98 12.79 -2.51
N VAL A 48 -4.03 13.12 -1.63
CA VAL A 48 -3.30 12.14 -0.83
C VAL A 48 -4.26 11.31 0.02
N LYS A 49 -5.21 11.94 0.70
CA LYS A 49 -6.21 11.25 1.53
C LYS A 49 -7.06 10.28 0.71
N SER A 50 -7.62 10.74 -0.40
CA SER A 50 -8.47 9.91 -1.26
C SER A 50 -7.71 8.71 -1.83
N LEU A 51 -6.45 8.92 -2.26
CA LEU A 51 -5.62 7.85 -2.80
C LEU A 51 -5.29 6.79 -1.74
N LEU A 52 -4.92 7.22 -0.52
CA LEU A 52 -4.62 6.29 0.57
C LEU A 52 -5.85 5.48 1.02
N GLU A 53 -7.03 6.10 1.04
CA GLU A 53 -8.29 5.40 1.33
C GLU A 53 -8.59 4.32 0.29
N GLN A 54 -8.41 4.64 -1.00
CA GLN A 54 -8.59 3.67 -2.08
C GLN A 54 -7.60 2.50 -1.99
N ILE A 55 -6.33 2.79 -1.69
CA ILE A 55 -5.30 1.76 -1.53
C ILE A 55 -5.63 0.88 -0.32
N LYS A 56 -5.99 1.47 0.82
CA LYS A 56 -6.38 0.74 2.03
C LYS A 56 -7.59 -0.17 1.78
N PHE A 57 -8.61 0.34 1.08
CA PHE A 57 -9.80 -0.44 0.75
C PHE A 57 -9.47 -1.64 -0.14
N LYS A 58 -8.61 -1.46 -1.16
CA LYS A 58 -8.19 -2.57 -2.04
C LYS A 58 -7.30 -3.58 -1.31
N ALA A 59 -6.33 -3.10 -0.52
CA ALA A 59 -5.43 -3.96 0.23
C ALA A 59 -6.18 -4.87 1.23
N LEU A 60 -7.16 -4.31 1.96
CA LEU A 60 -7.97 -5.08 2.90
C LEU A 60 -9.10 -5.87 2.21
N GLY A 61 -9.71 -5.32 1.16
CA GLY A 61 -10.84 -5.93 0.46
C GLY A 61 -10.46 -7.13 -0.42
N GLU A 62 -9.25 -7.15 -0.97
CA GLU A 62 -8.74 -8.25 -1.80
C GLU A 62 -8.18 -9.40 -0.93
N GLU A 63 -7.68 -9.12 0.29
CA GLU A 63 -7.16 -10.13 1.21
C GLU A 63 -8.21 -10.98 1.93
N VAL A 64 -9.44 -10.49 2.14
CA VAL A 64 -10.48 -11.33 2.78
C VAL A 64 -10.95 -12.44 1.82
N VAL A 65 -10.92 -12.21 0.51
CA VAL A 65 -11.36 -13.20 -0.50
C VAL A 65 -10.23 -14.17 -0.88
N GLY A 66 -8.97 -13.73 -0.83
CA GLY A 66 -7.82 -14.55 -1.24
C GLY A 66 -7.02 -15.22 -0.10
N SER A 67 -7.15 -14.77 1.15
CA SER A 67 -6.30 -15.27 2.26
C SER A 67 -6.94 -16.34 3.15
N LEU A 68 -8.13 -16.84 2.78
CA LEU A 68 -8.61 -18.12 3.28
C LEU A 68 -7.75 -19.24 2.67
N SER A 69 -6.60 -19.51 3.29
CA SER A 69 -5.93 -20.79 3.11
C SER A 69 -6.95 -21.90 3.44
N PRO A 70 -7.19 -22.89 2.57
CA PRO A 70 -8.19 -23.97 2.76
C PRO A 70 -7.97 -24.89 3.97
N GLY A 71 -7.22 -24.49 4.99
CA GLY A 71 -6.88 -25.26 6.18
C GLY A 71 -7.22 -24.60 7.53
N GLN A 72 -7.92 -23.45 7.55
CA GLN A 72 -8.34 -22.78 8.80
C GLN A 72 -9.86 -22.82 9.04
N ALA A 73 -10.60 -23.61 8.25
CA ALA A 73 -12.05 -23.81 8.40
C ALA A 73 -12.38 -25.23 8.87
N LEU A 74 -11.74 -25.69 9.95
CA LEU A 74 -12.18 -26.83 10.76
C LEU A 74 -12.16 -26.44 12.23
#